data_AF-A0A4Q3YQS6-F1
#
_entry.id   AF-A0A4Q3YQS6-F1
#
_cell.length_a   1.000
_cell.length_b   1.000
_cell.length_c   1.000
_cell.angle_alpha   90.00
_cell.angle_beta   90.00
_cell.angle_gamma   90.00
#
_symmetry.space_group_name_H-M   'P 1'
#
loop_
_entity.id
_entity.type
_entity.pdbx_description
1 polymer ?
#
loop_
_entity_poly.entity_id
_entity_poly.type
_entity_poly.pdbx_seq_one_letter_code
_entity_poly.pdbx_strand_id
1 'polypeptide(L)'
;MEEEGLGFIEWMVKGVDGQPPGWHNLKPGWPIHLGVGIGLGLLCGPNICEGASKAMLPLIGALVGLTFAWAGNANALVQTPEFQKIRRTAKIPIQEYMNYYQLAIILLVAVSILWTVVGFGPFGPSKHSDWINRFASMPLFACTSLAIGEAIGVVNFARYKLIAREIFADRVEESKGPSKN
;
A
#
# COMPACT_ATOMS: atom_id res chain seq x y z
N MET A 1 -5.33 -28.20 -12.59
CA MET A 1 -4.24 -27.24 -12.82
C MET A 1 -4.24 -26.30 -11.65
N GLU A 2 -3.28 -26.48 -10.75
CA GLU A 2 -2.93 -25.42 -9.81
C GLU A 2 -2.46 -24.25 -10.66
N GLU A 3 -3.20 -23.14 -10.65
CA GLU A 3 -2.64 -21.87 -11.12
C GLU A 3 -1.46 -21.58 -10.20
N GLU A 4 -0.25 -21.94 -10.62
CA GLU A 4 0.96 -21.33 -10.09
C GLU A 4 0.85 -19.84 -10.43
N GLY A 5 0.24 -19.08 -9.53
CA GLY A 5 0.08 -17.67 -9.76
C GLY A 5 1.47 -17.03 -9.85
N LEU A 6 1.57 -16.01 -10.70
CA LEU A 6 2.81 -15.32 -10.97
C LEU A 6 3.43 -14.82 -9.67
N GLY A 7 4.75 -15.03 -9.52
CA GLY A 7 5.50 -14.47 -8.40
C GLY A 7 5.41 -12.94 -8.39
N PHE A 8 5.58 -12.32 -7.23
CA PHE A 8 5.45 -10.87 -7.07
C PHE A 8 6.21 -10.04 -8.11
N ILE A 9 7.49 -10.39 -8.33
CA ILE A 9 8.35 -9.69 -9.30
C ILE A 9 7.80 -9.83 -10.72
N GLU A 10 7.29 -11.01 -11.06
CA GLU A 10 6.72 -11.26 -12.37
C GLU A 10 5.41 -10.50 -12.57
N TRP A 11 4.52 -10.50 -11.57
CA TRP A 11 3.32 -9.66 -11.56
C TRP A 11 3.66 -8.16 -11.65
N MET A 12 4.68 -7.72 -10.92
CA MET A 12 5.10 -6.33 -10.88
C MET A 12 5.57 -5.85 -12.25
N VAL A 13 6.34 -6.66 -12.98
CA VAL A 13 6.95 -6.28 -14.26
C VAL A 13 6.07 -6.63 -15.47
N LYS A 14 5.50 -7.83 -15.50
CA LYS A 14 4.75 -8.37 -16.65
C LYS A 14 3.23 -8.21 -16.51
N GLY A 15 2.71 -8.19 -15.28
CA GLY A 15 1.27 -8.23 -15.03
C GLY A 15 0.70 -9.64 -15.16
N VAL A 16 -0.63 -9.75 -15.10
CA VAL A 16 -1.37 -10.99 -15.35
C VAL A 16 -1.94 -10.93 -16.77
N ASP A 17 -2.17 -12.07 -17.43
CA ASP A 17 -2.73 -12.10 -18.78
C ASP A 17 -3.97 -11.19 -18.93
N GLY A 18 -3.86 -10.20 -19.82
CA GLY A 18 -4.91 -9.21 -20.08
C GLY A 18 -4.99 -8.02 -19.10
N GLN A 19 -4.12 -7.95 -18.09
CA GLN A 19 -4.00 -6.86 -17.11
C GLN A 19 -2.66 -6.14 -17.27
N PRO A 20 -2.59 -4.81 -17.03
CA PRO A 20 -1.32 -4.11 -17.04
C PRO A 20 -0.41 -4.56 -15.89
N PRO A 21 0.92 -4.41 -16.00
CA PRO A 21 1.87 -4.69 -14.94
C PRO A 21 1.56 -3.97 -13.62
N GLY A 22 1.92 -4.58 -12.49
CA GLY A 22 1.67 -4.03 -11.15
C GLY A 22 2.14 -2.58 -10.94
N TRP A 23 3.23 -2.16 -11.60
CA TRP A 23 3.72 -0.77 -11.53
C TRP A 23 2.76 0.27 -12.14
N HIS A 24 1.85 -0.14 -13.02
CA HIS A 24 0.82 0.75 -13.55
C HIS A 24 -0.15 1.22 -12.48
N ASN A 25 -0.34 0.44 -11.42
CA ASN A 25 -1.27 0.77 -10.34
C ASN A 25 -0.80 1.98 -9.53
N LEU A 26 0.50 2.30 -9.60
CA LEU A 26 1.06 3.50 -8.99
C LEU A 26 0.75 4.77 -9.80
N LYS A 27 0.46 4.66 -11.12
CA LYS A 27 0.31 5.79 -12.05
C LYS A 27 -0.80 6.80 -11.73
N PRO A 28 -2.04 6.39 -11.44
CA PRO A 28 -3.17 7.33 -11.43
C PRO A 28 -3.12 8.38 -10.30
N GLY A 29 -2.30 8.18 -9.26
CA GLY A 29 -2.15 9.11 -8.14
C GLY A 29 -0.98 10.10 -8.23
N TRP A 30 -0.03 9.92 -9.16
CA TRP A 30 1.21 10.70 -9.16
C TRP A 30 1.03 12.22 -9.15
N PRO A 31 0.10 12.84 -9.90
CA PRO A 31 -0.06 14.29 -9.85
C PRO A 31 -0.38 14.83 -8.46
N ILE A 32 -1.19 14.08 -7.68
CA ILE A 32 -1.53 14.45 -6.30
C ILE A 32 -0.29 14.34 -5.42
N HIS A 33 0.44 13.22 -5.50
CA HIS A 33 1.63 13.00 -4.70
C HIS A 33 2.76 13.97 -5.03
N LEU A 34 2.94 14.32 -6.31
CA LEU A 34 3.85 15.38 -6.75
C LEU A 34 3.42 16.73 -6.18
N GLY A 35 2.12 17.05 -6.22
CA GLY A 35 1.59 18.27 -5.62
C GLY A 35 1.85 18.35 -4.11
N VAL A 36 1.60 17.26 -3.38
CA VAL A 36 1.92 17.15 -1.94
C VAL A 36 3.43 17.28 -1.72
N GLY A 37 4.26 16.64 -2.54
CA GLY A 37 5.71 16.72 -2.45
C GLY A 37 6.23 18.13 -2.65
N ILE A 38 5.76 18.83 -3.68
CA ILE A 38 6.09 20.23 -3.94
C ILE A 38 5.61 21.12 -2.80
N GLY A 39 4.34 20.97 -2.39
CA GLY A 39 3.75 21.78 -1.31
C GLY A 39 4.52 21.62 0.01
N LEU A 40 4.73 20.39 0.46
CA LEU A 40 5.46 20.12 1.71
C LEU A 40 6.94 20.50 1.59
N GLY A 41 7.59 20.24 0.46
CA GLY A 41 8.98 20.66 0.25
C GLY A 41 9.19 22.17 0.26
N LEU A 42 8.20 22.94 -0.21
CA LEU A 42 8.21 24.40 -0.10
C LEU A 42 7.83 24.90 1.30
N LEU A 43 7.00 24.17 2.06
CA LEU A 43 6.55 24.60 3.39
C LEU A 43 7.51 24.20 4.53
N CYS A 44 8.14 23.02 4.47
CA CYS A 44 8.94 22.47 5.58
C CYS A 44 10.29 23.16 5.82
N GLY A 45 10.65 24.17 5.04
CA GLY A 45 11.89 24.93 5.22
C GLY A 45 13.16 24.10 4.97
N PRO A 46 14.35 24.62 5.30
CA PRO A 46 15.62 23.97 4.98
C PRO A 46 15.96 22.79 5.92
N ASN A 47 15.29 22.65 7.07
CA ASN A 47 15.66 21.70 8.12
C ASN A 47 14.98 20.33 7.99
N ILE A 48 15.18 19.71 6.83
CA ILE A 48 14.56 18.42 6.45
C ILE A 48 14.92 17.29 7.42
N CYS A 49 16.13 17.31 7.99
CA CYS A 49 16.56 16.27 8.94
C CYS A 49 15.83 16.34 10.27
N GLU A 50 15.39 17.53 10.68
CA GLU A 50 14.55 17.69 11.86
C GLU A 50 13.13 17.13 11.60
N GLY A 51 12.57 17.40 10.42
CA GLY A 51 11.30 16.78 9.98
C GLY A 51 11.38 15.26 9.82
N ALA A 52 12.49 14.77 9.27
CA ALA A 52 12.78 13.35 9.09
C ALA A 52 12.77 12.59 10.42
N SER A 53 13.57 13.07 11.38
CA SER A 53 13.81 12.40 12.65
C SER A 53 12.65 12.56 13.64
N LYS A 54 11.97 13.71 13.66
CA LYS A 54 10.89 13.99 14.63
C LYS A 54 9.52 13.47 14.22
N ALA A 55 9.23 13.40 12.92
CA ALA A 55 7.87 13.12 12.45
C ALA A 55 7.80 11.96 11.45
N MET A 56 8.69 11.94 10.45
CA MET A 56 8.57 10.97 9.36
C MET A 56 8.94 9.55 9.79
N LEU A 57 10.03 9.34 10.52
CA LEU A 57 10.42 8.00 10.98
C LEU A 57 9.35 7.34 11.88
N PRO A 58 8.80 8.00 12.92
CA PRO A 58 7.70 7.45 13.70
C PRO A 58 6.44 7.16 12.87
N LEU A 59 6.08 8.08 11.97
CA LEU A 59 4.91 7.94 11.12
C LEU A 59 5.03 6.72 10.20
N ILE A 60 6.18 6.55 9.54
CA ILE A 60 6.37 5.41 8.64
C ILE A 60 6.42 4.10 9.45
N GLY A 61 7.05 4.08 10.62
CA GLY A 61 7.01 2.93 11.53
C GLY A 61 5.57 2.52 11.89
N ALA A 62 4.71 3.49 12.22
CA ALA A 62 3.30 3.24 12.49
C ALA A 62 2.55 2.68 11.26
N LEU A 63 2.83 3.20 10.06
CA LEU A 63 2.21 2.74 8.81
C LEU A 63 2.67 1.33 8.42
N VAL A 64 3.94 1.01 8.64
CA VAL A 64 4.46 -0.35 8.45
C VAL A 64 3.75 -1.31 9.40
N GLY A 65 3.65 -0.96 10.70
CA GLY A 65 2.93 -1.76 11.69
C GLY A 65 1.46 -1.97 11.32
N LEU A 66 0.79 -0.90 10.88
CA LEU A 66 -0.60 -0.96 10.41
C LEU A 66 -0.74 -1.90 9.20
N THR A 67 0.16 -1.80 8.22
CA THR A 67 0.11 -2.64 7.02
C THR A 67 0.33 -4.12 7.35
N PHE A 68 1.25 -4.44 8.26
CA PHE A 68 1.43 -5.82 8.76
C PHE A 68 0.20 -6.33 9.52
N ALA A 69 -0.43 -5.50 10.36
CA ALA A 69 -1.66 -5.88 11.06
C ALA A 69 -2.79 -6.21 10.07
N TRP A 70 -2.97 -5.39 9.03
CA TRP A 70 -3.95 -5.65 7.99
C TRP A 70 -3.58 -6.84 7.10
N ALA A 71 -2.30 -7.09 6.85
CA ALA A 71 -1.84 -8.28 6.12
C ALA A 71 -2.15 -9.57 6.90
N GLY A 72 -1.98 -9.55 8.22
CA GLY A 72 -2.37 -10.66 9.10
C GLY A 72 -3.87 -10.93 9.06
N ASN A 73 -4.69 -9.88 9.21
CA ASN A 73 -6.15 -9.99 9.15
C ASN A 73 -6.63 -10.48 7.77
N ALA A 74 -6.02 -9.98 6.70
CA ALA A 74 -6.25 -10.41 5.34
C ALA A 74 -5.93 -11.90 5.15
N ASN A 75 -4.78 -12.35 5.64
CA ASN A 75 -4.36 -13.74 5.55
C ASN A 75 -5.30 -14.68 6.33
N ALA A 76 -5.74 -14.26 7.52
CA ALA A 76 -6.73 -15.02 8.29
C ALA A 76 -8.06 -15.12 7.55
N LEU A 77 -8.51 -14.03 6.91
CA LEU A 77 -9.78 -14.00 6.16
C LEU A 77 -9.77 -14.96 4.97
N VAL A 78 -8.69 -15.00 4.18
CA VAL A 78 -8.61 -15.87 2.99
C VAL A 78 -8.57 -17.35 3.33
N GLN A 79 -8.19 -17.70 4.57
CA GLN A 79 -8.16 -19.08 5.07
C GLN A 79 -9.54 -19.57 5.54
N THR A 80 -10.54 -18.70 5.66
CA THR A 80 -11.88 -19.10 6.11
C THR A 80 -12.61 -19.95 5.07
N PRO A 81 -13.42 -20.95 5.50
CA PRO A 81 -14.19 -21.81 4.59
C PRO A 81 -15.16 -21.02 3.69
N GLU A 82 -15.76 -19.95 4.21
CA GLU A 82 -16.68 -19.09 3.45
C GLU A 82 -15.94 -18.42 2.29
N PHE A 83 -14.73 -17.89 2.55
CA PHE A 83 -13.92 -17.26 1.53
C PHE A 83 -13.43 -18.27 0.49
N GLN A 84 -13.11 -19.50 0.89
CA GLN A 84 -12.79 -20.57 -0.07
C GLN A 84 -13.97 -20.92 -0.98
N LYS A 85 -15.20 -20.88 -0.46
CA LYS A 85 -16.42 -21.11 -1.25
C LYS A 85 -16.64 -19.97 -2.24
N ILE A 86 -16.52 -18.71 -1.79
CA ILE A 86 -16.62 -17.53 -2.66
C ILE A 86 -15.53 -17.56 -3.74
N ARG A 87 -14.29 -17.90 -3.39
CA ARG A 87 -13.18 -18.04 -4.35
C ARG A 87 -13.52 -19.01 -5.47
N ARG A 88 -14.07 -20.19 -5.15
CA ARG A 88 -14.43 -21.22 -6.14
C ARG A 88 -15.57 -20.74 -7.05
N THR A 89 -16.55 -20.01 -6.51
CA THR A 89 -17.72 -19.55 -7.26
C THR A 89 -17.43 -18.29 -8.09
N ALA A 90 -16.69 -17.33 -7.57
CA ALA A 90 -16.47 -16.01 -8.18
C ALA A 90 -15.13 -15.85 -8.91
N LYS A 91 -14.28 -16.89 -8.95
CA LYS A 91 -12.95 -16.89 -9.60
C LYS A 91 -12.10 -15.65 -9.23
N ILE A 92 -12.11 -15.27 -7.97
CA ILE A 92 -11.40 -14.07 -7.50
C ILE A 92 -9.88 -14.36 -7.43
N PRO A 93 -9.01 -13.57 -8.09
CA PRO A 93 -7.57 -13.78 -8.06
C PRO A 93 -6.98 -13.33 -6.70
N ILE A 94 -6.73 -14.30 -5.81
CA ILE A 94 -6.11 -14.04 -4.49
C ILE A 94 -4.63 -13.65 -4.63
N GLN A 95 -3.96 -14.13 -5.66
CA GLN A 95 -2.55 -13.84 -5.90
C GLN A 95 -2.29 -12.34 -6.06
N GLU A 96 -3.10 -11.70 -6.92
CA GLU A 96 -2.99 -10.27 -7.19
C GLU A 96 -3.16 -9.45 -5.92
N TYR A 97 -4.08 -9.88 -5.04
CA TYR A 97 -4.25 -9.27 -3.73
C TYR A 97 -2.99 -9.32 -2.86
N MET A 98 -2.37 -10.48 -2.75
CA MET A 98 -1.13 -10.62 -1.99
C MET A 98 -0.01 -9.75 -2.57
N ASN A 99 0.03 -9.65 -3.90
CA ASN A 99 1.00 -8.80 -4.60
C ASN A 99 0.79 -7.30 -4.30
N TYR A 100 -0.45 -6.81 -4.22
CA TYR A 100 -0.73 -5.43 -3.81
C TYR A 100 -0.30 -5.13 -2.36
N TYR A 101 -0.52 -6.08 -1.44
CA TYR A 101 -0.04 -5.93 -0.06
C TYR A 101 1.48 -5.85 -0.01
N GLN A 102 2.16 -6.73 -0.74
CA GLN A 102 3.61 -6.74 -0.82
C GLN A 102 4.15 -5.43 -1.43
N LEU A 103 3.49 -4.90 -2.45
CA LEU A 103 3.82 -3.61 -3.05
C LEU A 103 3.76 -2.47 -2.02
N ALA A 104 2.67 -2.36 -1.26
CA ALA A 104 2.51 -1.32 -0.24
C ALA A 104 3.57 -1.44 0.87
N ILE A 105 3.85 -2.66 1.34
CA ILE A 105 4.91 -2.91 2.35
C ILE A 105 6.28 -2.49 1.81
N ILE A 106 6.61 -2.89 0.59
CA ILE A 106 7.90 -2.55 -0.03
C ILE A 106 8.04 -1.04 -0.19
N LEU A 107 6.98 -0.33 -0.59
CA LEU A 107 7.00 1.13 -0.68
C LEU A 107 7.21 1.80 0.67
N LEU A 108 6.52 1.34 1.72
CA LEU A 108 6.71 1.88 3.07
C LEU A 108 8.13 1.62 3.59
N VAL A 109 8.68 0.44 3.36
CA VAL A 109 10.07 0.10 3.73
C VAL A 109 11.06 0.95 2.93
N ALA A 110 10.88 1.08 1.62
CA ALA A 110 11.74 1.90 0.77
C ALA A 110 11.74 3.37 1.22
N VAL A 111 10.57 3.93 1.50
CA VAL A 111 10.43 5.30 2.03
C VAL A 111 11.06 5.43 3.42
N SER A 112 10.92 4.43 4.29
CA SER A 112 11.60 4.41 5.61
C SER A 112 13.12 4.51 5.47
N ILE A 113 13.68 3.70 4.57
CA ILE A 113 15.12 3.67 4.30
C ILE A 113 15.56 5.03 3.75
N LEU A 114 14.82 5.62 2.80
CA LEU A 114 15.13 6.94 2.25
C LEU A 114 15.16 8.02 3.35
N TRP A 115 14.15 8.06 4.22
CA TRP A 115 14.12 9.01 5.33
C TRP A 115 15.21 8.75 6.39
N THR A 116 15.58 7.49 6.60
CA THR A 116 16.70 7.12 7.48
C THR A 116 18.02 7.63 6.89
N VAL A 117 18.27 7.41 5.61
CA VAL A 117 19.47 7.91 4.91
C VAL A 117 19.54 9.44 4.97
N VAL A 118 18.41 10.13 4.82
CA VAL A 118 18.35 11.59 4.94
C VAL A 118 18.54 12.06 6.38
N GLY A 119 18.00 11.33 7.36
CA GLY A 119 18.12 11.65 8.79
C GLY A 119 19.52 11.41 9.38
N PHE A 120 20.24 10.40 8.89
CA PHE A 120 21.55 9.99 9.41
C PHE A 120 22.75 10.32 8.49
N GLY A 121 22.51 10.60 7.21
CA GLY A 121 23.56 10.72 6.21
C GLY A 121 24.31 12.07 6.23
N PRO A 122 25.44 12.16 5.50
CA PRO A 122 26.19 13.42 5.28
C PRO A 122 25.40 14.47 4.48
N PHE A 123 24.23 14.10 3.98
CA PHE A 123 23.23 14.97 3.34
C PHE A 123 22.29 15.65 4.34
N GLY A 124 22.64 15.62 5.64
CA GLY A 124 22.11 16.55 6.65
C GLY A 124 22.09 17.98 6.13
N PRO A 125 21.18 18.88 6.59
CA PRO A 125 20.94 20.21 6.02
C PRO A 125 22.28 20.81 5.63
N SER A 126 22.55 20.76 4.33
CA SER A 126 23.86 21.08 3.85
C SER A 126 24.08 22.57 4.12
N LYS A 127 25.32 23.01 4.30
CA LYS A 127 25.62 24.46 4.27
C LYS A 127 25.28 25.10 2.91
N HIS A 128 24.75 24.34 1.95
CA HIS A 128 24.28 24.86 0.68
C HIS A 128 22.96 25.62 0.84
N SER A 129 22.62 26.39 -0.19
CA SER A 129 21.43 27.22 -0.27
C SER A 129 20.15 26.47 0.16
N ASP A 130 19.32 27.15 0.95
CA ASP A 130 18.00 26.66 1.39
C ASP A 130 17.15 26.09 0.26
N TRP A 131 17.31 26.62 -0.95
CA TRP A 131 16.62 26.14 -2.14
C TRP A 131 17.00 24.71 -2.53
N ILE A 132 18.28 24.36 -2.44
CA ILE A 132 18.76 23.00 -2.78
C ILE A 132 18.15 21.99 -1.81
N ASN A 133 18.15 22.32 -0.52
CA ASN A 133 17.52 21.50 0.51
C ASN A 133 16.01 21.33 0.20
N ARG A 134 15.28 22.42 -0.07
CA ARG A 134 13.85 22.37 -0.42
C ARG A 134 13.58 21.47 -1.64
N PHE A 135 14.30 21.65 -2.75
CA PHE A 135 14.12 20.83 -3.94
C PHE A 135 14.47 19.35 -3.71
N ALA A 136 15.49 19.06 -2.91
CA ALA A 136 15.85 17.70 -2.55
C ALA A 136 14.77 17.00 -1.70
N SER A 137 13.97 17.76 -0.94
CA SER A 137 12.88 17.19 -0.11
C SER A 137 11.60 16.88 -0.86
N MET A 138 11.33 17.55 -1.97
CA MET A 138 10.11 17.34 -2.76
C MET A 138 9.90 15.87 -3.18
N PRO A 139 10.90 15.16 -3.76
CA PRO A 139 10.73 13.74 -4.10
C PRO A 139 10.52 12.86 -2.86
N LEU A 140 11.13 13.19 -1.71
CA LEU A 140 10.94 12.43 -0.47
C LEU A 140 9.50 12.54 0.02
N PHE A 141 8.95 13.76 0.06
CA PHE A 141 7.56 13.98 0.44
C PHE A 141 6.57 13.39 -0.56
N ALA A 142 6.87 13.44 -1.86
CA ALA A 142 6.05 12.78 -2.87
C ALA A 142 6.02 11.25 -2.67
N CYS A 143 7.19 10.62 -2.45
CA CYS A 143 7.28 9.20 -2.15
C CYS A 143 6.56 8.83 -0.84
N THR A 144 6.67 9.65 0.21
CA THR A 144 5.90 9.44 1.45
C THR A 144 4.40 9.51 1.20
N SER A 145 3.95 10.50 0.44
CA SER A 145 2.54 10.65 0.10
C SER A 145 2.03 9.43 -0.68
N LEU A 146 2.82 8.93 -1.64
CA LEU A 146 2.51 7.72 -2.40
C LEU A 146 2.41 6.50 -1.47
N ALA A 147 3.39 6.27 -0.60
CA ALA A 147 3.40 5.13 0.31
C ALA A 147 2.23 5.15 1.31
N ILE A 148 1.83 6.34 1.78
CA ILE A 148 0.61 6.51 2.60
C ILE A 148 -0.64 6.17 1.78
N GLY A 149 -0.72 6.64 0.54
CA GLY A 149 -1.82 6.36 -0.37
C GLY A 149 -2.02 4.85 -0.58
N GLU A 150 -0.93 4.14 -0.86
CA GLU A 150 -0.94 2.68 -1.02
C GLU A 150 -1.33 1.95 0.27
N ALA A 151 -0.83 2.41 1.42
CA ALA A 151 -1.21 1.84 2.72
C ALA A 151 -2.71 2.00 3.00
N ILE A 152 -3.29 3.17 2.70
CA ILE A 152 -4.74 3.40 2.82
C ILE A 152 -5.50 2.55 1.80
N GLY A 153 -4.99 2.42 0.58
CA GLY A 153 -5.55 1.56 -0.46
C GLY A 153 -5.67 0.11 0.00
N VAL A 154 -4.64 -0.42 0.65
CA VAL A 154 -4.63 -1.74 1.26
C VAL A 154 -5.74 -1.90 2.31
N VAL A 155 -5.90 -0.93 3.21
CA VAL A 155 -6.97 -0.96 4.24
C VAL A 155 -8.36 -0.93 3.59
N ASN A 156 -8.56 -0.05 2.61
CA ASN A 156 -9.84 0.06 1.92
C ASN A 156 -10.16 -1.23 1.16
N PHE A 157 -9.17 -1.83 0.50
CA PHE A 157 -9.36 -3.09 -0.20
C PHE A 157 -9.72 -4.24 0.74
N ALA A 158 -9.10 -4.30 1.93
CA ALA A 158 -9.47 -5.24 2.99
C ALA A 158 -10.93 -5.07 3.42
N ARG A 159 -11.35 -3.82 3.65
CA ARG A 159 -12.73 -3.48 4.06
C ARG A 159 -13.76 -3.87 3.01
N TYR A 160 -13.53 -3.56 1.74
CA TYR A 160 -14.43 -3.94 0.66
C TYR A 160 -14.65 -5.46 0.59
N LYS A 161 -13.61 -6.26 0.87
CA LYS A 161 -13.72 -7.72 0.88
C LYS A 161 -14.47 -8.28 2.07
N LEU A 162 -14.33 -7.66 3.24
CA LEU A 162 -15.14 -8.02 4.41
C LEU A 162 -16.62 -7.78 4.14
N ILE A 163 -16.96 -6.62 3.57
CA ILE A 163 -18.34 -6.28 3.17
C ILE A 163 -18.84 -7.27 2.11
N ALA A 164 -18.02 -7.58 1.10
CA ALA A 164 -18.40 -8.56 0.08
C ALA A 164 -18.69 -9.93 0.70
N ARG A 165 -17.85 -10.40 1.64
CA ARG A 165 -18.08 -11.66 2.36
C ARG A 165 -19.41 -11.65 3.10
N GLU A 166 -19.73 -10.57 3.81
CA GLU A 166 -20.99 -10.40 4.55
C GLU A 166 -22.19 -10.48 3.61
N ILE A 167 -22.20 -9.70 2.53
CA ILE A 167 -23.26 -9.73 1.51
C ILE A 167 -23.43 -11.13 0.89
N PHE A 168 -22.33 -11.84 0.65
CA PHE A 168 -22.40 -13.21 0.12
C PHE A 168 -22.94 -14.20 1.16
N ALA A 169 -22.60 -14.04 2.44
CA ALA A 169 -23.12 -14.88 3.51
C ALA A 169 -24.64 -14.71 3.63
N ASP A 170 -25.12 -13.47 3.65
CA ASP A 170 -26.55 -13.15 3.73
C ASP A 170 -27.34 -13.77 2.57
N ARG A 171 -26.84 -13.64 1.33
CA ARG A 171 -27.49 -14.24 0.14
C ARG A 171 -27.53 -15.76 0.19
N VAL A 172 -26.50 -16.39 0.75
CA VAL A 172 -26.48 -17.84 0.94
C VAL A 172 -27.51 -18.27 1.99
N GLU A 173 -27.71 -17.48 3.06
CA GLU A 173 -28.75 -17.75 4.05
C GLU A 173 -30.16 -17.58 3.48
N GLU A 174 -30.42 -16.50 2.74
CA GLU A 174 -31.71 -16.27 2.06
C GLU A 174 -32.05 -17.40 1.08
N SER A 175 -31.05 -17.88 0.31
CA SER A 175 -31.28 -18.97 -0.66
C SER A 175 -31.62 -20.32 -0.03
N LYS A 176 -31.32 -20.53 1.26
CA LYS A 176 -31.68 -21.78 1.96
C LYS A 176 -33.16 -21.85 2.31
N GLY A 177 -33.89 -20.73 2.28
CA GLY A 177 -35.32 -20.64 2.60
C GLY A 177 -35.65 -21.09 4.03
N PRO A 178 -36.87 -20.80 4.54
CA PRO A 178 -37.29 -21.36 5.82
C PRO A 178 -37.36 -22.88 5.71
N SER A 179 -36.61 -23.58 6.56
CA SER A 179 -36.72 -25.02 6.76
C SER A 179 -38.19 -25.33 7.04
N LYS A 180 -38.86 -25.98 6.07
CA LYS A 180 -40.20 -26.52 6.29
C LYS A 180 -40.06 -27.69 7.27
N ASN A 181 -40.18 -27.39 8.55
CA ASN A 181 -40.49 -28.37 9.59
C ASN A 181 -41.96 -28.77 9.51
#